data_AF-A0A8C3IJP8-F1
#
_entry.id   AF-A0A8C3IJP8-F1
#
_cell.length_a   1.000
_cell.length_b   1.000
_cell.length_c   1.000
_cell.angle_alpha   90.00
_cell.angle_beta   90.00
_cell.angle_gamma   90.00
#
_symmetry.space_group_name_H-M   'P 1'
#
loop_
_entity.id
_entity.type
_entity.pdbx_description
1 polymer ?
#
loop_
_entity_poly.entity_id
_entity_poly.type
_entity_poly.pdbx_seq_one_letter_code
_entity_poly.pdbx_strand_id
1 'polypeptide(L)'
;MLSVPGCRDAVQELYPRLLLAVLSHVQRVIEQNPLENMVVYRKECGQGHRPKAFDPSSCALEAVKTLLSGAGYFEVLDYVEEHRGWDLLSSPSEYYCGIMEITSAMVKHFKPLHLHRIFNKLIPLLNSENEHDKIMSRAFYAQLLWHRSVAQSLELDVLAPLKKWIQEPNPIMRLLGLRGISNLALHPGKATHLRNHLPVLREFLKEKEERIAEQAVKALRNIIYYMEGEEVKVAFCHIVRPLWQLITDVRQYHE
;
A
#
# COMPACT_ATOMS: atom_id res chain seq x y z
N MET A 1 -25.55 -20.46 3.02
CA MET A 1 -25.83 -19.83 1.70
C MET A 1 -24.64 -19.85 0.72
N LEU A 2 -23.40 -20.11 1.14
CA LEU A 2 -22.23 -20.18 0.24
C LEU A 2 -21.97 -21.58 -0.38
N SER A 3 -22.89 -22.53 -0.19
CA SER A 3 -22.67 -23.95 -0.50
C SER A 3 -23.09 -24.36 -1.93
N VAL A 4 -23.58 -23.43 -2.74
CA VAL A 4 -23.97 -23.69 -4.14
C VAL A 4 -22.78 -23.38 -5.06
N PRO A 5 -22.36 -24.28 -5.98
CA PRO A 5 -21.16 -24.09 -6.81
C PRO A 5 -21.11 -22.76 -7.58
N GLY A 6 -22.24 -22.29 -8.13
CA GLY A 6 -22.32 -20.99 -8.81
C GLY A 6 -22.23 -19.77 -7.88
N CYS A 7 -22.59 -19.92 -6.60
CA CYS A 7 -22.39 -18.85 -5.61
C CYS A 7 -20.91 -18.67 -5.28
N ARG A 8 -20.09 -19.74 -5.35
CA ARG A 8 -18.66 -19.64 -5.03
C ARG A 8 -17.92 -18.76 -6.04
N ASP A 9 -18.18 -18.97 -7.32
CA ASP A 9 -17.54 -18.18 -8.38
C ASP A 9 -18.05 -16.73 -8.40
N ALA A 10 -19.35 -16.52 -8.21
CA ALA A 10 -19.92 -15.18 -8.07
C ALA A 10 -19.33 -14.42 -6.87
N VAL A 11 -19.12 -15.09 -5.74
CA VAL A 11 -18.50 -14.52 -4.55
C VAL A 11 -17.03 -14.19 -4.80
N GLN A 12 -16.28 -15.04 -5.52
CA GLN A 12 -14.89 -14.77 -5.91
C GLN A 12 -14.75 -13.60 -6.91
N GLU A 13 -15.77 -13.36 -7.75
CA GLU A 13 -15.83 -12.20 -8.65
C GLU A 13 -16.21 -10.90 -7.93
N LEU A 14 -17.09 -10.97 -6.92
CA LEU A 14 -17.52 -9.80 -6.13
C LEU A 14 -16.51 -9.43 -5.04
N TYR A 15 -15.71 -10.39 -4.58
CA TYR A 15 -14.79 -10.22 -3.47
C TYR A 15 -13.86 -8.99 -3.61
N PRO A 16 -13.16 -8.76 -4.75
CA PRO A 16 -12.31 -7.57 -4.92
C PRO A 16 -13.08 -6.26 -4.74
N ARG A 17 -14.32 -6.18 -5.23
CA ARG A 17 -15.15 -4.97 -5.10
C ARG A 17 -15.57 -4.75 -3.65
N LEU A 18 -16.00 -5.82 -2.97
CA LEU A 18 -16.38 -5.75 -1.56
C LEU A 18 -15.20 -5.34 -0.69
N LEU A 19 -14.03 -5.94 -0.91
CA LEU A 19 -12.82 -5.61 -0.18
C LEU A 19 -12.45 -4.12 -0.31
N LEU A 20 -12.40 -3.60 -1.55
CA LEU A 20 -12.09 -2.19 -1.79
C LEU A 20 -13.15 -1.25 -1.21
N ALA A 21 -14.43 -1.63 -1.28
CA ALA A 21 -15.53 -0.84 -0.73
C ALA A 21 -15.47 -0.77 0.81
N VAL A 22 -15.19 -1.89 1.48
CA VAL A 22 -15.09 -1.92 2.96
C VAL A 22 -13.86 -1.13 3.41
N LEU A 23 -12.71 -1.25 2.73
CA LEU A 23 -11.52 -0.46 3.05
C LEU A 23 -11.78 1.04 2.87
N SER A 24 -12.33 1.46 1.72
CA SER A 24 -12.75 2.85 1.51
C SER A 24 -13.73 3.34 2.59
N HIS A 25 -14.61 2.47 3.09
CA HIS A 25 -15.48 2.80 4.21
C HIS A 25 -14.74 2.96 5.54
N VAL A 26 -13.75 2.13 5.86
CA VAL A 26 -12.89 2.29 7.06
C VAL A 26 -12.32 3.70 7.10
N GLN A 27 -11.75 4.18 5.99
CA GLN A 27 -11.17 5.52 5.92
C GLN A 27 -12.19 6.62 6.26
N ARG A 28 -13.41 6.52 5.73
CA ARG A 28 -14.47 7.49 6.03
C ARG A 28 -14.88 7.47 7.49
N VAL A 29 -14.91 6.28 8.10
CA VAL A 29 -15.32 6.11 9.50
C VAL A 29 -14.26 6.66 10.46
N ILE A 30 -12.97 6.39 10.22
CA ILE A 30 -11.89 6.90 11.08
C ILE A 30 -11.78 8.43 11.03
N GLU A 31 -12.09 9.04 9.89
CA GLU A 31 -12.09 10.51 9.74
C GLU A 31 -13.33 11.16 10.36
N GLN A 32 -14.44 10.43 10.46
CA GLN A 32 -15.71 10.94 10.98
C GLN A 32 -15.77 11.06 12.51
N ASN A 33 -14.66 10.87 13.23
CA ASN A 33 -14.47 10.96 14.69
C ASN A 33 -15.79 10.83 15.47
N PRO A 34 -16.18 9.62 15.90
CA PRO A 34 -17.50 9.37 16.46
C PRO A 34 -17.79 10.39 17.55
N LEU A 35 -18.86 11.16 17.36
CA LEU A 35 -19.47 11.94 18.43
C LEU A 35 -19.51 11.02 19.66
N GLU A 36 -18.92 11.46 20.78
CA GLU A 36 -18.71 10.71 22.04
C GLU A 36 -19.98 10.08 22.66
N ASN A 37 -21.13 10.19 21.99
CA ASN A 37 -22.47 9.91 22.49
C ASN A 37 -23.13 8.65 21.88
N MET A 38 -22.46 7.89 21.00
CA MET A 38 -23.03 6.62 20.52
C MET A 38 -22.76 5.48 21.50
N VAL A 39 -23.74 5.20 22.37
CA VAL A 39 -23.72 4.04 23.28
C VAL A 39 -24.56 2.93 22.66
N VAL A 40 -23.95 1.80 22.31
CA VAL A 40 -24.71 0.62 21.87
C VAL A 40 -25.14 -0.17 23.10
N TYR A 41 -26.45 -0.23 23.34
CA TYR A 41 -27.04 -1.14 24.31
C TYR A 41 -26.97 -2.57 23.76
N ARG A 42 -25.95 -3.34 24.15
CA ARG A 42 -25.93 -4.79 23.91
C ARG A 42 -27.03 -5.42 24.78
N LYS A 43 -28.14 -5.82 24.15
CA LYS A 43 -29.22 -6.54 24.83
C LYS A 43 -28.90 -8.03 24.85
N GLU A 44 -28.09 -8.46 25.81
CA GLU A 44 -27.94 -9.88 26.14
C GLU A 44 -28.24 -10.10 27.63
N CYS A 45 -29.11 -11.08 27.89
CA CYS A 45 -29.56 -11.49 29.21
C CYS A 45 -28.40 -11.97 30.07
N GLY A 46 -28.16 -11.25 31.17
CA GLY A 46 -27.39 -11.76 32.31
C GLY A 46 -26.01 -11.14 32.49
N GLN A 47 -25.85 -10.53 33.65
CA GLN A 47 -24.61 -10.03 34.27
C GLN A 47 -24.08 -8.69 33.77
N GLY A 48 -24.29 -7.67 34.62
CA GLY A 48 -23.99 -6.28 34.39
C GLY A 48 -22.56 -6.01 33.96
N HIS A 49 -22.40 -5.57 32.73
CA HIS A 49 -21.21 -4.90 32.24
C HIS A 49 -21.60 -3.46 31.88
N ARG A 50 -20.76 -2.50 32.28
CA ARG A 50 -20.92 -1.08 31.90
C ARG A 50 -21.02 -0.97 30.37
N PRO A 51 -21.81 -0.03 29.83
CA PRO A 51 -21.84 0.20 28.39
C PRO A 51 -20.41 0.52 27.92
N LYS A 52 -19.86 -0.30 27.02
CA LYS A 52 -18.64 0.06 26.30
C LYS A 52 -19.02 1.10 25.25
N ALA A 53 -18.25 2.18 25.16
CA ALA A 53 -18.39 3.14 24.07
C ALA A 53 -18.33 2.39 22.73
N PHE A 54 -19.27 2.68 21.83
CA PHE A 54 -19.22 2.11 20.50
C PHE A 54 -18.10 2.83 19.75
N ASP A 55 -17.15 2.05 19.23
CA ASP A 55 -16.12 2.56 18.33
C ASP A 55 -16.44 2.10 16.89
N PRO A 56 -17.01 2.99 16.06
CA PRO A 56 -17.29 2.68 14.67
C PRO A 56 -16.05 2.27 13.88
N SER A 57 -14.88 2.79 14.22
CA SER A 57 -13.61 2.47 13.55
C SER A 57 -13.23 1.01 13.77
N SER A 58 -13.28 0.56 15.03
CA SER A 58 -13.11 -0.85 15.36
C SER A 58 -14.14 -1.74 14.65
N CYS A 59 -15.41 -1.33 14.58
CA CYS A 59 -16.45 -2.06 13.84
C CYS A 59 -16.14 -2.19 12.34
N ALA A 60 -15.70 -1.10 11.70
CA ALA A 60 -15.34 -1.10 10.28
C ALA A 60 -14.13 -2.01 10.00
N LEU A 61 -13.13 -2.02 10.90
CA LEU A 61 -11.97 -2.92 10.79
C LEU A 61 -12.36 -4.38 11.00
N GLU A 62 -13.25 -4.68 11.95
CA GLU A 62 -13.78 -6.03 12.14
C GLU A 62 -14.55 -6.51 10.90
N ALA A 63 -15.20 -5.61 10.14
CA ALA A 63 -15.80 -5.97 8.85
C ALA A 63 -14.75 -6.40 7.81
N VAL A 64 -13.59 -5.74 7.76
CA VAL A 64 -12.46 -6.16 6.90
C VAL A 64 -11.94 -7.54 7.31
N LYS A 65 -11.72 -7.75 8.61
CA LYS A 65 -11.24 -9.03 9.16
C LYS A 65 -12.24 -10.17 8.92
N THR A 66 -13.53 -9.90 9.09
CA THR A 66 -14.62 -10.85 8.82
C THR A 66 -14.68 -11.20 7.33
N LEU A 67 -14.48 -10.23 6.44
CA LEU A 67 -14.44 -10.48 5.00
C LEU A 67 -13.26 -11.38 4.60
N LEU A 68 -12.07 -11.14 5.18
CA LEU A 68 -10.87 -11.93 4.93
C LEU A 68 -10.98 -13.36 5.47
N SER A 69 -11.38 -13.50 6.74
CA SER A 69 -11.59 -14.82 7.37
C SER A 69 -12.71 -15.61 6.70
N GLY A 70 -13.81 -14.96 6.33
CA GLY A 70 -14.91 -15.59 5.58
C GLY A 70 -14.51 -16.09 4.20
N ALA A 71 -13.48 -15.48 3.59
CA ALA A 71 -12.86 -15.93 2.35
C ALA A 71 -11.70 -16.93 2.55
N GLY A 72 -11.34 -17.23 3.81
CA GLY A 72 -10.30 -18.20 4.17
C GLY A 72 -8.87 -17.65 4.15
N TYR A 73 -8.67 -16.32 4.17
CA TYR A 73 -7.35 -15.69 4.15
C TYR A 73 -6.84 -15.39 5.56
N PHE A 74 -6.66 -16.42 6.38
CA PHE A 74 -6.21 -16.26 7.76
C PHE A 74 -4.75 -15.81 7.85
N GLU A 75 -3.89 -16.27 6.93
CA GLU A 75 -2.49 -15.86 6.85
C GLU A 75 -2.34 -14.37 6.56
N VAL A 76 -3.34 -13.78 5.88
CA VAL A 76 -3.38 -12.33 5.68
C VAL A 76 -3.67 -11.60 6.98
N LEU A 77 -4.54 -12.15 7.83
CA LEU A 77 -4.84 -11.55 9.14
C LEU A 77 -3.60 -11.56 10.04
N ASP A 78 -2.91 -12.70 10.11
CA ASP A 78 -1.71 -12.89 10.92
C ASP A 78 -0.59 -11.95 10.48
N TYR A 79 -0.34 -11.85 9.17
CA TYR A 79 0.66 -10.94 8.63
C TYR A 79 0.37 -9.48 8.98
N VAL A 80 -0.88 -9.05 8.80
CA VAL A 80 -1.28 -7.66 9.04
C VAL A 80 -1.17 -7.31 10.52
N GLU A 81 -1.49 -8.24 11.42
CA GLU A 81 -1.27 -8.07 12.86
C GLU A 81 0.22 -7.90 13.19
N GLU A 82 1.07 -8.82 12.70
CA GLU A 82 2.53 -8.78 12.93
C GLU A 82 3.17 -7.48 12.45
N HIS A 83 2.66 -6.89 11.37
CA HIS A 83 3.17 -5.66 10.77
C HIS A 83 2.41 -4.41 11.23
N ARG A 84 1.60 -4.52 12.29
CA ARG A 84 0.78 -3.43 12.86
C ARG A 84 -0.15 -2.76 11.86
N GLY A 85 -0.53 -3.47 10.79
CA GLY A 85 -1.35 -2.92 9.72
C GLY A 85 -2.75 -2.50 10.18
N TRP A 86 -3.32 -3.15 11.20
CA TRP A 86 -4.59 -2.73 11.79
C TRP A 86 -4.49 -1.38 12.52
N ASP A 87 -3.40 -1.15 13.26
CA ASP A 87 -3.12 0.14 13.89
C ASP A 87 -3.02 1.23 12.82
N LEU A 88 -2.29 0.95 11.73
CA LEU A 88 -2.09 1.90 10.63
C LEU A 88 -3.42 2.20 9.92
N LEU A 89 -4.27 1.19 9.67
CA LEU A 89 -5.61 1.38 9.09
C LEU A 89 -6.55 2.15 10.02
N SER A 90 -6.27 2.21 11.32
CA SER A 90 -7.03 3.00 12.30
C SER A 90 -6.61 4.46 12.37
N SER A 91 -5.46 4.82 11.76
CA SER A 91 -4.88 6.15 11.81
C SER A 91 -5.15 6.90 10.51
N PRO A 92 -5.88 8.03 10.52
CA PRO A 92 -6.13 8.81 9.30
C PRO A 92 -4.85 9.26 8.58
N SER A 93 -3.78 9.57 9.33
CA SER A 93 -2.50 10.02 8.76
C SER A 93 -1.66 8.87 8.20
N GLU A 94 -1.87 7.64 8.67
CA GLU A 94 -1.09 6.45 8.26
C GLU A 94 -1.92 5.38 7.54
N TYR A 95 -3.17 5.69 7.22
CA TYR A 95 -4.11 4.77 6.58
C TYR A 95 -3.52 4.14 5.30
N TYR A 96 -2.82 4.94 4.48
CA TYR A 96 -2.16 4.43 3.28
C TYR A 96 -1.05 3.41 3.57
N CYS A 97 -0.34 3.53 4.70
CA CYS A 97 0.61 2.52 5.17
C CYS A 97 -0.12 1.23 5.52
N GLY A 98 -1.28 1.33 6.19
CA GLY A 98 -2.14 0.18 6.48
C GLY A 98 -2.61 -0.53 5.21
N ILE A 99 -2.98 0.23 4.17
CA ILE A 99 -3.29 -0.30 2.84
C ILE A 99 -2.08 -1.00 2.22
N MET A 100 -0.87 -0.48 2.41
CA MET A 100 0.34 -1.14 1.94
C MET A 100 0.60 -2.46 2.69
N GLU A 101 0.37 -2.54 4.00
CA GLU A 101 0.59 -3.79 4.76
C GLU A 101 -0.45 -4.87 4.40
N ILE A 102 -1.74 -4.52 4.31
CA ILE A 102 -2.76 -5.48 3.88
C ILE A 102 -2.52 -5.96 2.44
N THR A 103 -2.06 -5.08 1.55
CA THR A 103 -1.71 -5.47 0.18
C THR A 103 -0.45 -6.33 0.13
N SER A 104 0.52 -6.08 1.02
CA SER A 104 1.73 -6.91 1.15
C SER A 104 1.39 -8.33 1.53
N ALA A 105 0.47 -8.51 2.48
CA ALA A 105 -0.06 -9.81 2.84
C ALA A 105 -0.76 -10.49 1.64
N MET A 106 -1.62 -9.76 0.92
CA MET A 106 -2.29 -10.27 -0.27
C MET A 106 -1.30 -10.73 -1.34
N VAL A 107 -0.26 -9.94 -1.62
CA VAL A 107 0.79 -10.31 -2.58
C VAL A 107 1.46 -11.64 -2.22
N LYS A 108 1.63 -11.94 -0.93
CA LYS A 108 2.25 -13.19 -0.45
C LYS A 108 1.30 -14.39 -0.49
N HIS A 109 0.01 -14.19 -0.22
CA HIS A 109 -0.92 -15.29 0.06
C HIS A 109 -2.03 -15.48 -0.99
N PHE A 110 -2.30 -14.47 -1.84
CA PHE A 110 -3.35 -14.59 -2.85
C PHE A 110 -2.82 -15.27 -4.12
N LYS A 111 -3.72 -15.98 -4.80
CA LYS A 111 -3.44 -16.48 -6.15
C LYS A 111 -3.28 -15.31 -7.13
N PRO A 112 -2.40 -15.44 -8.15
CA PRO A 112 -2.18 -14.37 -9.14
C PRO A 112 -3.48 -13.84 -9.76
N LEU A 113 -4.43 -14.72 -10.09
CA LEU A 113 -5.72 -14.33 -10.66
C LEU A 113 -6.47 -13.29 -9.78
N HIS A 114 -6.45 -13.45 -8.46
CA HIS A 114 -7.12 -12.53 -7.55
C HIS A 114 -6.40 -11.18 -7.46
N LEU A 115 -5.06 -11.21 -7.47
CA LEU A 115 -4.25 -9.98 -7.53
C LEU A 115 -4.57 -9.18 -8.80
N HIS A 116 -4.66 -9.85 -9.96
CA HIS A 116 -5.04 -9.19 -11.22
C HIS A 116 -6.47 -8.65 -11.20
N ARG A 117 -7.43 -9.38 -10.61
CA ARG A 117 -8.80 -8.87 -10.45
C ARG A 117 -8.83 -7.60 -9.61
N ILE A 118 -8.13 -7.56 -8.47
CA ILE A 118 -8.01 -6.35 -7.63
C ILE A 118 -7.34 -5.25 -8.44
N PHE A 119 -6.17 -5.52 -9.04
CA PHE A 119 -5.42 -4.57 -9.86
C PHE A 119 -6.28 -3.88 -10.92
N ASN A 120 -7.07 -4.65 -11.66
CA ASN A 120 -7.95 -4.13 -12.70
C ASN A 120 -9.10 -3.26 -12.16
N LYS A 121 -9.58 -3.50 -10.93
CA LYS A 121 -10.58 -2.62 -10.29
C LYS A 121 -9.98 -1.28 -9.84
N LEU A 122 -8.67 -1.22 -9.59
CA LEU A 122 -8.01 0.00 -9.13
C LEU A 122 -7.74 1.00 -10.25
N ILE A 123 -7.51 0.53 -11.49
CA ILE A 123 -7.19 1.37 -12.65
C ILE A 123 -8.10 2.61 -12.78
N PRO A 124 -9.44 2.49 -12.77
CA PRO A 124 -10.31 3.67 -12.88
C PRO A 124 -10.25 4.60 -11.65
N LEU A 125 -9.77 4.12 -10.50
CA LEU A 125 -9.70 4.88 -9.24
C LEU A 125 -8.38 5.65 -9.08
N LEU A 126 -7.34 5.33 -9.86
CA LEU A 126 -6.00 5.94 -9.75
C LEU A 126 -5.99 7.46 -9.96
N ASN A 127 -6.99 7.99 -10.65
CA ASN A 127 -7.18 9.42 -10.89
C ASN A 127 -8.57 9.89 -10.43
N SER A 128 -9.14 9.24 -9.41
CA SER A 128 -10.41 9.65 -8.80
C SER A 128 -10.33 11.10 -8.32
N GLU A 129 -11.43 11.85 -8.50
CA GLU A 129 -11.61 13.17 -7.90
C GLU A 129 -11.74 13.08 -6.37
N ASN A 130 -12.17 11.93 -5.85
CA ASN A 130 -12.14 11.65 -4.43
C ASN A 130 -10.70 11.29 -4.00
N GLU A 131 -10.10 12.15 -3.18
CA GLU A 131 -8.72 11.98 -2.70
C GLU A 131 -8.52 10.68 -1.90
N HIS A 132 -9.50 10.25 -1.11
CA HIS A 132 -9.42 9.00 -0.32
C HIS A 132 -9.31 7.78 -1.24
N ASP A 133 -10.22 7.68 -2.21
CA ASP A 133 -10.19 6.59 -3.19
C ASP A 133 -8.93 6.62 -4.05
N LYS A 134 -8.43 7.82 -4.38
CA LYS A 134 -7.17 8.00 -5.09
C LYS A 134 -5.97 7.52 -4.26
N ILE A 135 -5.84 7.93 -3.00
CA ILE A 135 -4.75 7.51 -2.10
C ILE A 135 -4.78 5.99 -1.91
N MET A 136 -5.94 5.45 -1.53
CA MET A 136 -6.13 4.01 -1.32
C MET A 136 -5.75 3.23 -2.58
N SER A 137 -6.26 3.64 -3.73
CA SER A 137 -6.05 2.90 -4.97
C SER A 137 -4.59 2.93 -5.43
N ARG A 138 -3.91 4.08 -5.28
CA ARG A 138 -2.48 4.21 -5.59
C ARG A 138 -1.60 3.43 -4.62
N ALA A 139 -1.97 3.35 -3.34
CA ALA A 139 -1.27 2.53 -2.35
C ALA A 139 -1.35 1.04 -2.68
N PHE A 140 -2.56 0.55 -2.99
CA PHE A 140 -2.74 -0.81 -3.51
C PHE A 140 -1.94 -1.03 -4.78
N TYR A 141 -2.07 -0.13 -5.76
CA TYR A 141 -1.40 -0.25 -7.06
C TYR A 141 0.11 -0.37 -6.90
N ALA A 142 0.73 0.55 -6.17
CA ALA A 142 2.16 0.55 -5.90
C ALA A 142 2.61 -0.76 -5.25
N GLN A 143 1.84 -1.26 -4.27
CA GLN A 143 2.21 -2.46 -3.52
C GLN A 143 1.98 -3.76 -4.30
N LEU A 144 0.93 -3.85 -5.13
CA LEU A 144 0.65 -5.01 -6.00
C LEU A 144 1.76 -5.27 -7.02
N LEU A 145 2.51 -4.24 -7.44
CA LEU A 145 3.67 -4.37 -8.33
C LEU A 145 4.83 -5.14 -7.69
N TRP A 146 4.77 -5.47 -6.40
CA TRP A 146 5.70 -6.41 -5.80
C TRP A 146 5.51 -7.82 -6.37
N HIS A 147 4.27 -8.22 -6.72
CA HIS A 147 4.03 -9.51 -7.33
C HIS A 147 4.43 -9.53 -8.81
N ARG A 148 5.25 -10.51 -9.19
CA ARG A 148 5.82 -10.62 -10.55
C ARG A 148 4.77 -10.61 -11.66
N SER A 149 3.65 -11.33 -11.48
CA SER A 149 2.61 -11.42 -12.52
C SER A 149 1.97 -10.06 -12.82
N VAL A 150 1.77 -9.22 -11.78
CA VAL A 150 1.19 -7.89 -11.93
C VAL A 150 2.22 -6.94 -12.53
N ALA A 151 3.46 -6.97 -12.02
CA ALA A 151 4.55 -6.14 -12.50
C ALA A 151 4.88 -6.39 -13.99
N GLN A 152 4.77 -7.64 -14.45
CA GLN A 152 5.08 -8.05 -15.81
C GLN A 152 3.85 -8.06 -16.73
N SER A 153 2.74 -7.44 -16.34
CA SER A 153 1.58 -7.27 -17.22
C SER A 153 2.00 -6.57 -18.52
N LEU A 154 1.75 -7.23 -19.66
CA LEU A 154 2.13 -6.74 -20.99
C LEU A 154 1.07 -5.79 -21.58
N GLU A 155 -0.16 -5.86 -21.07
CA GLU A 155 -1.31 -5.11 -21.58
C GLU A 155 -1.32 -3.64 -21.12
N LEU A 156 -0.53 -3.31 -20.08
CA LEU A 156 -0.57 -2.03 -19.41
C LEU A 156 0.84 -1.47 -19.18
N ASP A 157 1.04 -0.19 -19.48
CA ASP A 157 2.22 0.53 -19.02
C ASP A 157 2.08 0.84 -17.52
N VAL A 158 2.52 -0.10 -16.69
CA VAL A 158 2.44 0.01 -15.24
C VAL A 158 3.38 1.06 -14.64
N LEU A 159 4.32 1.59 -15.44
CA LEU A 159 5.28 2.59 -14.99
C LEU A 159 4.77 4.01 -15.24
N ALA A 160 3.99 4.24 -16.29
CA ALA A 160 3.50 5.56 -16.67
C ALA A 160 2.78 6.32 -15.53
N PRO A 161 1.87 5.71 -14.74
CA PRO A 161 1.23 6.40 -13.62
C PRO A 161 2.25 6.81 -12.54
N LEU A 162 3.19 5.93 -12.20
CA LEU A 162 4.18 6.17 -11.15
C LEU A 162 5.07 7.37 -11.46
N LYS A 163 5.47 7.53 -12.73
CA LYS A 163 6.23 8.69 -13.21
C LYS A 163 5.50 10.01 -12.98
N LYS A 164 4.18 10.02 -13.09
CA LYS A 164 3.36 11.20 -12.81
C LYS A 164 3.30 11.45 -11.30
N TRP A 165 3.09 10.41 -10.50
CA TRP A 165 2.91 10.55 -9.05
C TRP A 165 4.16 11.09 -8.35
N ILE A 166 5.36 10.69 -8.78
CA ILE A 166 6.61 11.22 -8.20
C ILE A 166 6.81 12.72 -8.44
N GLN A 167 6.09 13.30 -9.41
CA GLN A 167 6.12 14.73 -9.74
C GLN A 167 4.97 15.51 -9.11
N GLU A 168 4.05 14.85 -8.42
CA GLU A 168 2.93 15.53 -7.77
C GLU A 168 3.39 16.35 -6.56
N PRO A 169 2.73 17.46 -6.23
CA PRO A 169 3.08 18.27 -5.05
C PRO A 169 2.78 17.55 -3.74
N ASN A 170 1.84 16.61 -3.74
CA ASN A 170 1.44 15.88 -2.54
C ASN A 170 2.53 14.85 -2.14
N PRO A 171 3.10 14.92 -0.93
CA PRO A 171 4.19 14.04 -0.51
C PRO A 171 3.79 12.56 -0.45
N ILE A 172 2.55 12.24 -0.08
CA ILE A 172 2.02 10.87 -0.08
C ILE A 172 2.02 10.33 -1.52
N MET A 173 1.58 11.13 -2.50
CA MET A 173 1.56 10.69 -3.89
C MET A 173 2.97 10.41 -4.42
N ARG A 174 3.93 11.26 -4.05
CA ARG A 174 5.34 11.04 -4.39
C ARG A 174 5.88 9.76 -3.77
N LEU A 175 5.58 9.53 -2.48
CA LEU A 175 5.95 8.34 -1.75
C LEU A 175 5.38 7.06 -2.40
N LEU A 176 4.10 7.08 -2.78
CA LEU A 176 3.44 5.95 -3.45
C LEU A 176 4.03 5.70 -4.84
N GLY A 177 4.35 6.76 -5.59
CA GLY A 177 5.07 6.66 -6.86
C GLY A 177 6.45 6.00 -6.71
N LEU A 178 7.25 6.46 -5.74
CA LEU A 178 8.56 5.88 -5.44
C LEU A 178 8.45 4.43 -4.95
N ARG A 179 7.45 4.13 -4.13
CA ARG A 179 7.17 2.76 -3.67
C ARG A 179 6.88 1.83 -4.84
N GLY A 180 6.03 2.25 -5.78
CA GLY A 180 5.73 1.50 -6.98
C GLY A 180 6.97 1.27 -7.86
N ILE A 181 7.81 2.30 -8.05
CA ILE A 181 9.07 2.19 -8.80
C ILE A 181 10.02 1.20 -8.11
N SER A 182 10.13 1.28 -6.78
CA SER A 182 10.95 0.37 -5.98
C SER A 182 10.49 -1.07 -6.12
N ASN A 183 9.17 -1.32 -6.08
CA ASN A 183 8.60 -2.65 -6.29
C ASN A 183 8.80 -3.16 -7.72
N LEU A 184 8.65 -2.32 -8.75
CA LEU A 184 8.97 -2.67 -10.13
C LEU A 184 10.45 -3.05 -10.30
N ALA A 185 11.34 -2.31 -9.65
CA ALA A 185 12.78 -2.53 -9.70
C ALA A 185 13.22 -3.86 -9.08
N LEU A 186 12.36 -4.57 -8.35
CA LEU A 186 12.64 -5.93 -7.89
C LEU A 186 12.65 -6.96 -9.03
N HIS A 187 12.09 -6.63 -10.19
CA HIS A 187 11.98 -7.53 -11.34
C HIS A 187 13.02 -7.19 -12.41
N PRO A 188 13.92 -8.12 -12.82
CA PRO A 188 15.08 -7.81 -13.66
C PRO A 188 14.76 -7.01 -14.94
N GLY A 189 13.76 -7.47 -15.72
CA GLY A 189 13.37 -6.79 -16.96
C GLY A 189 12.84 -5.38 -16.73
N LYS A 190 12.16 -5.12 -15.61
CA LYS A 190 11.67 -3.78 -15.26
C LYS A 190 12.79 -2.90 -14.71
N ALA A 191 13.71 -3.46 -13.92
CA ALA A 191 14.88 -2.75 -13.40
C ALA A 191 15.76 -2.20 -14.53
N THR A 192 15.98 -2.97 -15.60
CA THR A 192 16.72 -2.52 -16.78
C THR A 192 16.07 -1.29 -17.43
N HIS A 193 14.75 -1.27 -17.60
CA HIS A 193 14.04 -0.09 -18.12
C HIS A 193 14.08 1.11 -17.17
N LEU A 194 14.23 0.87 -15.87
CA LEU A 194 14.30 1.92 -14.86
C LEU A 194 15.69 2.57 -14.73
N ARG A 195 16.75 2.03 -15.36
CA ARG A 195 18.11 2.60 -15.30
C ARG A 195 18.16 4.06 -15.75
N ASN A 196 17.42 4.42 -16.80
CA ASN A 196 17.35 5.80 -17.31
C ASN A 196 16.67 6.78 -16.32
N HIS A 197 16.06 6.28 -15.25
CA HIS A 197 15.42 7.09 -14.21
C HIS A 197 16.29 7.32 -12.97
N LEU A 198 17.49 6.73 -12.90
CA LEU A 198 18.44 6.96 -11.80
C LEU A 198 18.70 8.46 -11.51
N PRO A 199 18.91 9.34 -12.52
CA PRO A 199 19.14 10.77 -12.23
C PRO A 199 17.96 11.44 -11.54
N VAL A 200 16.73 11.09 -11.93
CA VAL A 200 15.50 11.63 -11.31
C VAL A 200 15.36 11.11 -9.89
N LEU A 201 15.55 9.81 -9.67
CA LEU A 201 15.44 9.19 -8.34
C LEU A 201 16.48 9.72 -7.35
N ARG A 202 17.68 10.05 -7.83
CA ARG A 202 18.74 10.65 -7.01
C ARG A 202 18.30 11.99 -6.40
N GLU A 203 17.53 12.80 -7.10
CA GLU A 203 17.13 14.12 -6.58
C GLU A 203 16.25 13.99 -5.32
N PHE A 204 15.54 12.87 -5.16
CA PHE A 204 14.75 12.59 -3.96
C PHE A 204 15.59 12.27 -2.71
N LEU A 205 16.89 12.02 -2.86
CA LEU A 205 17.80 11.85 -1.71
C LEU A 205 18.03 13.15 -0.93
N LYS A 206 17.66 14.30 -1.51
CA LYS A 206 17.78 15.63 -0.90
C LYS A 206 16.47 16.11 -0.28
N GLU A 207 15.43 15.28 -0.32
CA GLU A 207 14.12 15.61 0.25
C GLU A 207 14.21 15.69 1.76
N LYS A 208 13.53 16.69 2.34
CA LYS A 208 13.46 16.86 3.80
C LYS A 208 12.58 15.80 4.45
N GLU A 209 11.60 15.29 3.70
CA GLU A 209 10.73 14.21 4.15
C GLU A 209 11.50 12.89 4.12
N GLU A 210 11.86 12.39 5.29
CA GLU A 210 12.70 11.21 5.47
C GLU A 210 12.11 9.98 4.77
N ARG A 211 10.78 9.79 4.85
CA ARG A 211 10.12 8.64 4.19
C ARG A 211 10.32 8.67 2.68
N ILE A 212 10.32 9.85 2.06
CA ILE A 212 10.54 10.01 0.61
C ILE A 212 11.99 9.66 0.26
N ALA A 213 12.96 10.20 1.00
CA ALA A 213 14.37 9.90 0.79
C ALA A 213 14.66 8.39 0.97
N GLU A 214 14.11 7.77 2.03
CA GLU A 214 14.25 6.34 2.30
C GLU A 214 13.69 5.48 1.15
N GLN A 215 12.50 5.81 0.62
CA GLN A 215 11.95 5.08 -0.52
C GLN A 215 12.77 5.27 -1.80
N ALA A 216 13.34 6.46 -2.01
CA ALA A 216 14.26 6.70 -3.12
C ALA A 216 15.53 5.85 -3.01
N VAL A 217 16.12 5.73 -1.80
CA VAL A 217 17.25 4.82 -1.54
C VAL A 217 16.89 3.38 -1.89
N LYS A 218 15.71 2.90 -1.46
CA LYS A 218 15.24 1.54 -1.77
C LYS A 218 15.09 1.33 -3.28
N ALA A 219 14.52 2.30 -4.00
CA ALA A 219 14.36 2.22 -5.45
C ALA A 219 15.73 2.19 -6.17
N LEU A 220 16.64 3.10 -5.81
CA LEU A 220 18.00 3.14 -6.35
C LEU A 220 18.74 1.82 -6.10
N ARG A 221 18.72 1.31 -4.87
CA ARG A 221 19.32 0.01 -4.52
C ARG A 221 18.78 -1.11 -5.40
N ASN A 222 17.47 -1.21 -5.56
CA ASN A 222 16.85 -2.27 -6.34
C ASN A 222 17.21 -2.18 -7.84
N ILE A 223 17.34 -0.97 -8.40
CA ILE A 223 17.78 -0.78 -9.80
C ILE A 223 19.26 -1.16 -9.95
N ILE A 224 20.11 -0.65 -9.07
CA ILE A 224 21.57 -0.85 -9.11
C ILE A 224 21.95 -2.32 -8.91
N TYR A 225 21.17 -3.07 -8.12
CA TYR A 225 21.35 -4.51 -7.93
C TYR A 225 21.42 -5.29 -9.25
N TYR A 226 20.71 -4.84 -10.28
CA TYR A 226 20.68 -5.47 -11.61
C TYR A 226 21.56 -4.77 -12.66
N MET A 227 22.47 -3.89 -12.25
CA MET A 227 23.47 -3.27 -13.12
C MET A 227 24.79 -4.04 -13.06
N GLU A 228 25.59 -3.98 -14.12
CA GLU A 228 26.88 -4.68 -14.19
C GLU A 228 27.99 -3.76 -14.72
N GLY A 229 29.23 -4.11 -14.39
CA GLY A 229 30.43 -3.46 -14.93
C GLY A 229 30.54 -1.96 -14.63
N GLU A 230 30.84 -1.18 -15.66
CA GLU A 230 31.11 0.26 -15.54
C GLU A 230 29.85 1.06 -15.17
N GLU A 231 28.66 0.58 -15.56
CA GLU A 231 27.40 1.26 -15.25
C GLU A 231 27.17 1.39 -13.73
N VAL A 232 27.53 0.35 -12.97
CA VAL A 232 27.44 0.35 -11.51
C VAL A 232 28.33 1.43 -10.92
N LYS A 233 29.59 1.52 -11.38
CA LYS A 233 30.55 2.52 -10.88
C LYS A 233 30.04 3.94 -11.12
N VAL A 234 29.55 4.21 -12.33
CA VAL A 234 28.96 5.51 -12.70
C VAL A 234 27.76 5.83 -11.81
N ALA A 235 26.85 4.88 -11.60
CA ALA A 235 25.71 5.06 -10.68
C ALA A 235 26.18 5.41 -9.26
N PHE A 236 27.16 4.67 -8.70
CA PHE A 236 27.72 4.94 -7.39
C PHE A 236 28.36 6.33 -7.28
N CYS A 237 29.15 6.76 -8.27
CA CYS A 237 29.74 8.10 -8.30
C CYS A 237 28.69 9.21 -8.20
N HIS A 238 27.50 8.99 -8.76
CA HIS A 238 26.43 9.98 -8.74
C HIS A 238 25.59 9.97 -7.46
N ILE A 239 25.50 8.85 -6.74
CA ILE A 239 24.66 8.74 -5.53
C ILE A 239 25.46 8.87 -4.22
N VAL A 240 26.77 8.61 -4.22
CA VAL A 240 27.58 8.53 -2.99
C VAL A 240 27.54 9.82 -2.17
N ARG A 241 27.65 10.98 -2.82
CA ARG A 241 27.66 12.28 -2.13
C ARG A 241 26.28 12.63 -1.53
N PRO A 242 25.17 12.55 -2.28
CA PRO A 242 23.83 12.70 -1.70
C PRO A 242 23.52 11.70 -0.57
N LEU A 243 23.92 10.43 -0.73
CA LEU A 243 23.73 9.42 0.32
C LEU A 243 24.54 9.73 1.58
N TRP A 244 25.78 10.18 1.42
CA TRP A 244 26.62 10.59 2.53
C TRP A 244 25.97 11.73 3.32
N GLN A 245 25.48 12.76 2.63
CA GLN A 245 24.77 13.89 3.25
C GLN A 245 23.55 13.43 4.04
N LEU A 246 22.72 12.56 3.45
CA LEU A 246 21.56 11.98 4.12
C LEU A 246 21.95 11.24 5.42
N ILE A 247 23.04 10.47 5.41
CA ILE A 247 23.51 9.72 6.59
C ILE A 247 24.10 10.65 7.67
N THR A 248 24.77 11.74 7.27
CA THR A 248 25.40 12.68 8.21
C THR A 248 24.42 13.67 8.81
N ASP A 249 23.40 14.11 8.06
CA ASP A 249 22.40 15.07 8.54
C ASP A 249 21.51 14.46 9.64
N VAL A 250 21.20 13.15 9.57
CA VAL A 250 20.45 12.42 10.61
C VAL A 250 21.19 12.43 11.96
N ARG A 251 22.52 12.57 11.96
CA ARG A 251 23.31 12.61 13.21
C ARG A 251 23.21 13.95 13.95
N GLN A 252 22.68 15.01 13.33
CA GLN A 252 22.55 16.33 13.96
C GLN A 252 21.27 16.51 14.79
N TYR A 253 20.36 15.53 14.78
CA TYR A 253 19.09 15.57 15.53
C TYR A 253 19.11 14.78 16.85
N HIS A 254 20.28 14.27 17.27
CA HIS A 254 20.46 13.44 18.46
C HIS A 254 21.37 14.05 19.55
N GLU A 255 21.57 15.38 19.56
CA GLU A 255 22.23 16.09 20.67
C GLU A 255 21.24 16.97 21.46
#